data_AF-A0AAW8N5N1-F1
#
_entry.id   AF-A0AAW8N5N1-F1
#
_cell.length_a   1.000
_cell.length_b   1.000
_cell.length_c   1.000
_cell.angle_alpha   90.00
_cell.angle_beta   90.00
_cell.angle_gamma   90.00
#
_symmetry.space_group_name_H-M   'P 1'
#
loop_
_entity.id
_entity.type
_entity.pdbx_description
1 polymer ?
#
loop_
_entity_poly.entity_id
_entity_poly.type
_entity_poly.pdbx_seq_one_letter_code
_entity_poly.pdbx_strand_id
1 'polypeptide(L)'
;MTGAAPASVVQGGTDADQASVRRTGWVRRHRAFAACAAVVAAALVLVLSAQLGPKGDAVPMSVHNAGPDGARAVAQILGRHGVAVHDAGNYGAAMAALEAGSSPTLLLYDRNDFLDGPRLRSLAASAHRVVVVSPRLQTLDALDAGIRQAGVVPDASPVLEPGCSLPGPQAAGAVSGESGFLYDGGTTCYRPDGSSAGLVAVGNGGRLTVVGSTAVFSNGQLDSLGHAALAIRTLGPSPDLVWYIPALEDLDTGGSPASLDDLAPDWVRFLGPWLVLVALAAMAWRGRRLGPLVFEPLPVVVKAAETAEGRARLYQDSRAVDQARDNLRAGALVRLSGHLRTGPGATADQVIDAAAGLLGKPVRELRELINERPGTEARLVAWSRELDTLEKEVKSR
;
A
#
# COMPACT_ATOMS: atom_id res chain seq x y z
N MET A 1 75.51 41.74 21.23
CA MET A 1 74.25 42.19 20.62
C MET A 1 73.48 40.95 20.16
N THR A 2 72.25 40.78 20.69
CA THR A 2 71.04 40.18 20.03
C THR A 2 71.20 38.87 19.24
N GLY A 3 70.48 37.77 19.43
CA GLY A 3 69.18 37.50 20.05
C GLY A 3 68.42 36.45 19.20
N ALA A 4 67.57 35.65 19.84
CA ALA A 4 66.39 34.93 19.34
C ALA A 4 66.48 33.62 18.51
N ALA A 5 65.96 32.55 19.16
CA ALA A 5 64.91 31.60 18.73
C ALA A 5 65.11 30.60 17.55
N PRO A 6 64.83 29.30 17.76
CA PRO A 6 64.69 28.32 16.68
C PRO A 6 63.25 28.28 16.13
N ALA A 7 63.14 28.20 14.80
CA ALA A 7 61.88 28.06 14.08
C ALA A 7 61.36 26.61 14.09
N SER A 8 60.05 26.50 14.23
CA SER A 8 59.21 25.33 14.37
C SER A 8 59.03 24.52 13.08
N VAL A 9 58.87 23.22 13.28
CA VAL A 9 58.41 22.21 12.32
C VAL A 9 56.97 22.49 11.91
N VAL A 10 56.68 22.51 10.60
CA VAL A 10 55.33 22.34 10.05
C VAL A 10 55.34 21.06 9.22
N GLN A 11 54.94 19.95 9.83
CA GLN A 11 54.38 18.79 9.13
C GLN A 11 52.87 18.80 9.39
N GLY A 12 52.15 19.49 8.50
CA GLY A 12 50.73 19.34 8.38
C GLY A 12 50.40 18.13 7.50
N GLY A 13 49.50 17.29 7.96
CA GLY A 13 48.67 16.47 7.08
C GLY A 13 48.85 14.96 7.18
N THR A 14 48.37 14.35 8.27
CA THR A 14 47.87 12.95 8.24
C THR A 14 46.75 12.63 9.25
N ASP A 15 46.24 13.61 10.02
CA ASP A 15 45.19 13.36 11.04
C ASP A 15 43.76 13.34 10.49
N ALA A 16 43.55 13.72 9.22
CA ALA A 16 42.21 13.73 8.62
C ALA A 16 41.72 12.33 8.18
N ASP A 17 42.63 11.36 8.03
CA ASP A 17 42.30 10.10 7.35
C ASP A 17 41.90 8.95 8.29
N GLN A 18 42.19 9.04 9.60
CA GLN A 18 41.90 7.96 10.55
C GLN A 18 40.59 8.14 11.35
N ALA A 19 40.08 9.37 11.46
CA ALA A 19 38.79 9.65 12.10
C ALA A 19 37.58 9.24 11.23
N SER A 20 37.79 9.05 9.92
CA SER A 20 36.75 8.69 8.94
C SER A 20 36.40 7.18 8.97
N VAL A 21 37.30 6.32 9.47
CA VAL A 21 37.18 4.85 9.33
C VAL A 21 36.36 4.19 10.47
N ARG A 22 36.28 4.78 11.67
CA ARG A 22 35.53 4.18 12.81
C ARG A 22 34.05 4.55 12.89
N ARG A 23 33.62 5.69 12.32
CA ARG A 23 32.19 6.07 12.25
C ARG A 23 31.44 5.38 11.10
N THR A 24 32.14 4.84 10.11
CA THR A 24 31.53 4.28 8.90
C THR A 24 30.94 2.88 9.08
N GLY A 25 31.35 2.08 10.08
CA GLY A 25 30.84 0.72 10.29
C GLY A 25 29.43 0.64 10.89
N TRP A 26 29.17 1.41 11.97
CA TRP A 26 27.85 1.48 12.62
C TRP A 26 26.84 2.23 11.75
N VAL A 27 27.29 3.32 11.13
CA VAL A 27 26.50 4.08 10.16
C VAL A 27 26.24 3.25 8.90
N ARG A 28 27.16 2.40 8.39
CA ARG A 28 26.88 1.48 7.27
C ARG A 28 25.85 0.40 7.62
N ARG A 29 25.89 -0.16 8.84
CA ARG A 29 24.95 -1.22 9.26
C ARG A 29 23.52 -0.72 9.40
N HIS A 30 23.35 0.50 9.92
CA HIS A 30 22.05 1.16 9.98
C HIS A 30 21.65 1.82 8.66
N ARG A 31 22.60 2.25 7.81
CA ARG A 31 22.32 2.74 6.45
C ARG A 31 21.83 1.65 5.52
N ALA A 32 22.33 0.42 5.63
CA ALA A 32 21.81 -0.70 4.85
C ALA A 32 20.35 -1.00 5.23
N PHE A 33 20.03 -0.97 6.53
CA PHE A 33 18.66 -1.17 7.02
C PHE A 33 17.74 0.01 6.66
N ALA A 34 18.23 1.24 6.79
CA ALA A 34 17.51 2.45 6.40
C ALA A 34 17.31 2.54 4.88
N ALA A 35 18.28 2.10 4.08
CA ALA A 35 18.16 2.01 2.62
C ALA A 35 17.14 0.94 2.22
N CYS A 36 17.17 -0.23 2.86
CA CYS A 36 16.14 -1.26 2.64
C CYS A 36 14.75 -0.74 3.03
N ALA A 37 14.62 -0.10 4.20
CA ALA A 37 13.36 0.49 4.64
C ALA A 37 12.88 1.60 3.70
N ALA A 38 13.79 2.44 3.18
CA ALA A 38 13.46 3.48 2.22
C ALA A 38 13.04 2.91 0.86
N VAL A 39 13.68 1.83 0.40
CA VAL A 39 13.29 1.12 -0.84
C VAL A 39 11.93 0.46 -0.67
N VAL A 40 11.67 -0.18 0.47
CA VAL A 40 10.35 -0.76 0.78
C VAL A 40 9.29 0.33 0.89
N ALA A 41 9.58 1.44 1.56
CA ALA A 41 8.67 2.58 1.66
C ALA A 41 8.42 3.22 0.29
N ALA A 42 9.44 3.38 -0.55
CA ALA A 42 9.31 3.90 -1.91
C ALA A 42 8.51 2.95 -2.81
N ALA A 43 8.75 1.64 -2.70
CA ALA A 43 7.97 0.63 -3.41
C ALA A 43 6.51 0.61 -2.93
N LEU A 44 6.28 0.76 -1.62
CA LEU A 44 4.94 0.85 -1.06
C LEU A 44 4.24 2.13 -1.53
N VAL A 45 4.92 3.28 -1.51
CA VAL A 45 4.40 4.54 -2.05
C VAL A 45 4.13 4.42 -3.54
N LEU A 46 4.99 3.75 -4.32
CA LEU A 46 4.80 3.52 -5.75
C LEU A 46 3.59 2.61 -6.02
N VAL A 47 3.44 1.53 -5.26
CA VAL A 47 2.29 0.61 -5.36
C VAL A 47 1.00 1.33 -4.93
N LEU A 48 1.04 2.07 -3.83
CA LEU A 48 -0.09 2.87 -3.36
C LEU A 48 -0.43 3.96 -4.39
N SER A 49 0.53 4.68 -4.94
CA SER A 49 0.27 5.71 -5.97
C SER A 49 -0.15 5.13 -7.31
N ALA A 50 0.27 3.92 -7.68
CA ALA A 50 -0.24 3.21 -8.85
C ALA A 50 -1.66 2.66 -8.63
N GLN A 51 -2.02 2.27 -7.39
CA GLN A 51 -3.36 1.78 -7.06
C GLN A 51 -4.37 2.90 -6.73
N LEU A 52 -3.90 4.00 -6.15
CA LEU A 52 -4.67 5.20 -5.76
C LEU A 52 -4.55 6.33 -6.80
N GLY A 53 -3.74 6.18 -7.85
CA GLY A 53 -3.80 7.08 -9.00
C GLY A 53 -5.24 7.10 -9.50
N PRO A 54 -5.78 8.26 -9.92
CA PRO A 54 -7.18 8.38 -10.32
C PRO A 54 -7.44 7.42 -11.48
N LYS A 55 -7.95 6.23 -11.14
CA LYS A 55 -8.54 5.34 -12.12
C LYS A 55 -9.70 6.15 -12.64
N GLY A 56 -9.66 6.46 -13.93
CA GLY A 56 -10.80 7.09 -14.60
C GLY A 56 -12.07 6.30 -14.27
N ASP A 57 -13.23 6.94 -14.42
CA ASP A 57 -14.50 6.33 -14.10
C ASP A 57 -14.59 4.89 -14.61
N ALA A 58 -14.86 3.96 -13.69
CA ALA A 58 -14.95 2.52 -13.95
C ALA A 58 -16.39 2.01 -13.77
N VAL A 59 -17.36 2.90 -13.53
CA VAL A 59 -18.77 2.57 -13.41
C VAL A 59 -19.26 2.03 -14.77
N PRO A 60 -19.83 0.80 -14.82
CA PRO A 60 -20.43 0.28 -16.05
C PRO A 60 -21.51 1.22 -16.57
N MET A 61 -21.66 1.31 -17.90
CA MET A 61 -22.58 2.22 -18.58
C MET A 61 -22.32 3.73 -18.38
N SER A 62 -21.28 4.14 -17.64
CA SER A 62 -20.95 5.57 -17.51
C SER A 62 -20.45 6.15 -18.83
N VAL A 63 -20.87 7.38 -19.13
CA VAL A 63 -20.41 8.17 -20.29
C VAL A 63 -18.96 8.67 -20.15
N HIS A 64 -18.40 8.60 -18.94
CA HIS A 64 -16.99 8.93 -18.66
C HIS A 64 -16.07 7.71 -18.68
N ASN A 65 -16.63 6.51 -18.52
CA ASN A 65 -15.88 5.26 -18.54
C ASN A 65 -15.48 4.87 -19.98
N ALA A 66 -14.16 4.83 -20.22
CA ALA A 66 -13.58 4.43 -21.51
C ALA A 66 -13.25 2.93 -21.60
N GLY A 67 -13.45 2.16 -20.53
CA GLY A 67 -13.28 0.71 -20.51
C GLY A 67 -14.36 -0.02 -21.32
N PRO A 68 -14.23 -1.34 -21.53
CA PRO A 68 -15.15 -2.13 -22.36
C PRO A 68 -16.63 -2.03 -21.92
N ASP A 69 -16.88 -1.98 -20.61
CA ASP A 69 -18.23 -1.93 -20.03
C ASP A 69 -18.80 -0.51 -19.90
N GLY A 70 -18.03 0.53 -20.26
CA GLY A 70 -18.48 1.92 -20.24
C GLY A 70 -19.30 2.30 -21.47
N ALA A 71 -19.87 3.50 -21.49
CA ALA A 71 -20.70 4.03 -22.58
C ALA A 71 -20.15 5.32 -23.21
N ARG A 72 -18.88 5.65 -22.96
CA ARG A 72 -18.24 6.86 -23.50
C ARG A 72 -18.29 6.95 -25.03
N ALA A 73 -18.16 5.83 -25.74
CA ALA A 73 -18.17 5.79 -27.19
C ALA A 73 -19.52 6.23 -27.75
N VAL A 74 -20.63 5.65 -27.26
CA VAL A 74 -21.97 6.03 -27.71
C VAL A 74 -22.31 7.47 -27.35
N ALA A 75 -21.92 7.94 -26.16
CA ALA A 75 -22.12 9.34 -25.76
C ALA A 75 -21.39 10.33 -26.69
N GLN A 76 -20.16 10.02 -27.08
CA GLN A 76 -19.38 10.85 -28.01
C GLN A 76 -19.99 10.84 -29.43
N ILE A 77 -20.47 9.69 -29.89
CA ILE A 77 -21.13 9.58 -31.21
C ILE A 77 -22.42 10.39 -31.22
N LEU A 78 -23.28 10.24 -30.20
CA LEU A 78 -24.51 11.02 -30.03
C LEU A 78 -24.21 12.53 -30.00
N GLY A 79 -23.18 12.95 -29.25
CA GLY A 79 -22.72 14.34 -29.22
C GLY A 79 -22.31 14.89 -30.59
N ARG A 80 -21.59 14.10 -31.40
CA ARG A 80 -21.24 14.48 -32.78
C ARG A 80 -22.45 14.56 -33.70
N HIS A 81 -23.53 13.83 -33.39
CA HIS A 81 -24.81 13.89 -34.09
C HIS A 81 -25.77 14.94 -33.53
N GLY A 82 -25.29 15.85 -32.66
CA GLY A 82 -26.07 17.00 -32.18
C GLY A 82 -26.94 16.73 -30.96
N VAL A 83 -26.75 15.59 -30.28
CA VAL A 83 -27.44 15.28 -29.02
C VAL A 83 -26.63 15.80 -27.84
N ALA A 84 -27.22 16.67 -27.03
CA ALA A 84 -26.68 17.09 -25.75
C ALA A 84 -26.85 15.97 -24.71
N VAL A 85 -25.75 15.29 -24.37
CA VAL A 85 -25.74 14.22 -23.36
C VAL A 85 -25.42 14.82 -21.99
N HIS A 86 -26.41 14.81 -21.10
CA HIS A 86 -26.30 15.28 -19.73
C HIS A 86 -26.09 14.09 -18.79
N ASP A 87 -24.90 13.97 -18.21
CA ASP A 87 -24.62 12.99 -17.17
C ASP A 87 -25.21 13.46 -15.84
N ALA A 88 -26.20 12.73 -15.32
CA ALA A 88 -26.82 13.04 -14.05
C ALA A 88 -26.24 12.13 -12.96
N GLY A 89 -25.47 12.71 -12.03
CA GLY A 89 -24.81 11.95 -10.97
C GLY A 89 -25.71 11.56 -9.78
N ASN A 90 -26.94 12.08 -9.71
CA ASN A 90 -27.93 11.76 -8.68
C ASN A 90 -29.35 12.12 -9.15
N TYR A 91 -30.35 11.70 -8.38
CA TYR A 91 -31.76 11.90 -8.64
C TYR A 91 -32.15 13.36 -8.84
N GLY A 92 -31.64 14.26 -7.98
CA GLY A 92 -31.94 15.69 -8.06
C GLY A 92 -31.40 16.33 -9.35
N ALA A 93 -30.17 15.97 -9.73
CA ALA A 93 -29.56 16.41 -10.97
C ALA A 93 -30.30 15.85 -12.21
N ALA A 94 -30.75 14.60 -12.15
CA ALA A 94 -31.55 13.99 -13.22
C ALA A 94 -32.88 14.74 -13.41
N MET A 95 -33.61 14.99 -12.32
CA MET A 95 -34.85 15.77 -12.36
C MET A 95 -34.63 17.18 -12.91
N ALA A 96 -33.63 17.90 -12.42
CA ALA A 96 -33.32 19.24 -12.89
C ALA A 96 -32.96 19.28 -14.39
N ALA A 97 -32.19 18.30 -14.87
CA ALA A 97 -31.85 18.18 -16.29
C ALA A 97 -33.07 17.87 -17.16
N LEU A 98 -33.99 17.03 -16.67
CA LEU A 98 -35.25 16.74 -17.36
C LEU A 98 -36.15 17.98 -17.42
N GLU A 99 -36.29 18.71 -16.32
CA GLU A 99 -37.13 19.92 -16.27
C GLU A 99 -36.57 21.07 -17.11
N ALA A 100 -35.25 21.15 -17.29
CA ALA A 100 -34.60 22.15 -18.13
C ALA A 100 -34.77 21.87 -19.64
N GLY A 101 -34.96 20.60 -20.04
CA GLY A 101 -35.11 20.20 -21.43
C GLY A 101 -36.55 20.38 -21.93
N SER A 102 -36.69 20.77 -23.21
CA SER A 102 -38.02 20.94 -23.82
C SER A 102 -38.72 19.63 -24.19
N SER A 103 -37.96 18.58 -24.50
CA SER A 103 -38.45 17.24 -24.84
C SER A 103 -37.37 16.18 -24.57
N PRO A 104 -36.91 16.05 -23.32
CA PRO A 104 -35.76 15.23 -23.00
C PRO A 104 -36.08 13.74 -23.10
N THR A 105 -35.12 12.97 -23.59
CA THR A 105 -35.10 11.51 -23.39
C THR A 105 -34.35 11.21 -22.10
N LEU A 106 -34.92 10.38 -21.24
CA LEU A 106 -34.24 9.78 -20.10
C LEU A 106 -33.69 8.41 -20.51
N LEU A 107 -32.39 8.19 -20.38
CA LEU A 107 -31.82 6.85 -20.29
C LEU A 107 -31.62 6.51 -18.82
N LEU A 108 -32.22 5.41 -18.37
CA LEU A 108 -32.11 4.90 -17.02
C LEU A 108 -31.47 3.51 -17.01
N TYR A 109 -30.39 3.36 -16.24
CA TYR A 109 -29.78 2.07 -15.94
C TYR A 109 -29.65 1.87 -14.43
N ASP A 110 -30.67 1.27 -13.82
CA ASP A 110 -30.68 0.93 -12.40
C ASP A 110 -30.39 -0.57 -12.21
N ARG A 111 -29.11 -0.90 -12.05
CA ARG A 111 -28.68 -2.30 -11.89
C ARG A 111 -29.08 -2.90 -10.54
N ASN A 112 -29.18 -2.07 -9.51
CA ASN A 112 -29.25 -2.49 -8.12
C ASN A 112 -30.59 -2.13 -7.44
N ASP A 113 -31.58 -1.67 -8.20
CA ASP A 113 -32.89 -1.22 -7.71
C ASP A 113 -32.73 -0.13 -6.61
N PHE A 114 -31.89 0.87 -6.87
CA PHE A 114 -31.68 1.98 -5.94
C PHE A 114 -32.88 2.93 -5.88
N LEU A 115 -33.66 3.03 -6.96
CA LEU A 115 -34.82 3.91 -7.03
C LEU A 115 -36.11 3.20 -6.61
N ASP A 116 -36.89 3.87 -5.77
CA ASP A 116 -38.22 3.42 -5.40
C ASP A 116 -39.29 3.81 -6.46
N GLY A 117 -40.45 3.17 -6.37
CA GLY A 117 -41.54 3.39 -7.32
C GLY A 117 -42.00 4.85 -7.46
N PRO A 118 -42.13 5.65 -6.38
CA PRO A 118 -42.39 7.09 -6.46
C PRO A 118 -41.36 7.88 -7.27
N ARG A 119 -40.04 7.69 -7.03
CA ARG A 119 -38.98 8.39 -7.78
C ARG A 119 -38.97 7.99 -9.25
N LEU A 120 -39.12 6.70 -9.55
CA LEU A 120 -39.23 6.19 -10.92
C LEU A 120 -40.40 6.82 -11.69
N ARG A 121 -41.58 6.92 -11.07
CA ARG A 121 -42.76 7.57 -11.67
C ARG A 121 -42.53 9.06 -11.92
N SER A 122 -41.84 9.74 -11.02
CA SER A 122 -41.55 11.18 -11.14
C SER A 122 -40.57 11.46 -12.29
N LEU A 123 -39.53 10.65 -12.43
CA LEU A 123 -38.61 10.70 -13.57
C LEU A 123 -39.34 10.44 -14.89
N ALA A 124 -40.16 9.39 -14.93
CA ALA A 124 -40.91 9.03 -16.13
C ALA A 124 -41.97 10.06 -16.53
N ALA A 125 -42.56 10.76 -15.56
CA ALA A 125 -43.51 11.84 -15.81
C ALA A 125 -42.83 13.10 -16.37
N SER A 126 -41.58 13.36 -15.99
CA SER A 126 -40.82 14.54 -16.41
C SER A 126 -40.11 14.34 -17.74
N ALA A 127 -39.89 13.11 -18.17
CA ALA A 127 -39.27 12.78 -19.45
C ALA A 127 -40.31 12.70 -20.58
N HIS A 128 -39.97 13.24 -21.76
CA HIS A 128 -40.78 13.05 -22.96
C HIS A 128 -40.72 11.60 -23.46
N ARG A 129 -39.57 10.95 -23.27
CA ARG A 129 -39.34 9.55 -23.62
C ARG A 129 -38.42 8.90 -22.61
N VAL A 130 -38.68 7.63 -22.30
CA VAL A 130 -37.94 6.86 -21.30
C VAL A 130 -37.35 5.63 -21.96
N VAL A 131 -36.03 5.48 -21.87
CA VAL A 131 -35.29 4.30 -22.31
C VAL A 131 -34.70 3.65 -21.07
N VAL A 132 -35.11 2.42 -20.77
CA VAL A 132 -34.62 1.69 -19.60
C VAL A 132 -33.80 0.49 -20.05
N VAL A 133 -32.60 0.39 -19.51
CA VAL A 133 -31.64 -0.66 -19.87
C VAL A 133 -31.68 -1.76 -18.82
N SER A 134 -31.96 -2.99 -19.28
CA SER A 134 -32.07 -4.20 -18.47
C SER A 134 -32.87 -4.02 -17.16
N PRO A 135 -34.09 -3.43 -17.19
CA PRO A 135 -34.90 -3.21 -15.99
C PRO A 135 -35.29 -4.53 -15.31
N ARG A 136 -35.42 -4.45 -14.00
CA ARG A 136 -35.96 -5.52 -13.15
C ARG A 136 -37.44 -5.28 -12.87
N LEU A 137 -38.06 -6.21 -12.15
CA LEU A 137 -39.49 -6.20 -11.85
C LEU A 137 -39.96 -4.89 -11.21
N GLN A 138 -39.24 -4.36 -10.22
CA GLN A 138 -39.64 -3.13 -9.51
C GLN A 138 -39.70 -1.92 -10.46
N THR A 139 -38.70 -1.78 -11.34
CA THR A 139 -38.68 -0.71 -12.35
C THR A 139 -39.84 -0.84 -13.32
N LEU A 140 -40.14 -2.06 -13.79
CA LEU A 140 -41.25 -2.31 -14.70
C LEU A 140 -42.61 -2.04 -14.07
N ASP A 141 -42.82 -2.50 -12.84
CA ASP A 141 -44.06 -2.31 -12.08
C ASP A 141 -44.32 -0.81 -11.81
N ALA A 142 -43.27 -0.04 -11.51
CA ALA A 142 -43.39 1.40 -11.27
C ALA A 142 -43.74 2.20 -12.54
N LEU A 143 -43.25 1.77 -13.71
CA LEU A 143 -43.47 2.45 -14.98
C LEU A 143 -44.80 2.07 -15.66
N ASP A 144 -45.47 1.03 -15.17
CA ASP A 144 -46.84 0.60 -15.53
C ASP A 144 -47.14 0.61 -17.04
N ALA A 145 -46.23 0.06 -17.84
CA ALA A 145 -46.34 0.07 -19.30
C ALA A 145 -46.89 -1.23 -19.90
N GLY A 146 -47.33 -2.17 -19.06
CA GLY A 146 -47.71 -3.51 -19.49
C GLY A 146 -46.55 -4.35 -20.04
N ILE A 147 -45.30 -3.95 -19.78
CA ILE A 147 -44.09 -4.70 -20.13
C ILE A 147 -43.66 -5.54 -18.94
N ARG A 148 -43.36 -6.83 -19.16
CA ARG A 148 -42.91 -7.78 -18.15
C ARG A 148 -41.64 -8.48 -18.61
N GLN A 149 -40.75 -8.79 -17.67
CA GLN A 149 -39.61 -9.62 -17.96
C GLN A 149 -40.07 -11.08 -18.15
N ALA A 150 -39.70 -11.67 -19.29
CA ALA A 150 -40.19 -12.97 -19.73
C ALA A 150 -39.07 -14.02 -19.89
N GLY A 151 -37.82 -13.66 -19.59
CA GLY A 151 -36.71 -14.61 -19.53
C GLY A 151 -35.36 -13.98 -19.88
N VAL A 152 -34.45 -14.83 -20.33
CA VAL A 152 -33.12 -14.48 -20.87
C VAL A 152 -33.00 -15.03 -22.28
N VAL A 153 -32.13 -14.41 -23.09
CA VAL A 153 -31.81 -14.94 -24.41
C VAL A 153 -31.08 -16.28 -24.25
N PRO A 154 -31.52 -17.37 -24.92
CA PRO A 154 -30.81 -18.64 -24.88
C PRO A 154 -29.45 -18.57 -25.59
N ASP A 155 -28.43 -19.25 -25.05
CA ASP A 155 -27.09 -19.34 -25.67
C ASP A 155 -27.11 -19.93 -27.09
N ALA A 156 -28.14 -20.71 -27.42
CA ALA A 156 -28.35 -21.27 -28.76
C ALA A 156 -28.76 -20.22 -29.81
N SER A 157 -29.13 -19.00 -29.40
CA SER A 157 -29.54 -17.90 -30.27
C SER A 157 -28.71 -16.64 -30.00
N PRO A 158 -27.39 -16.68 -30.26
CA PRO A 158 -26.47 -15.59 -29.92
C PRO A 158 -26.68 -14.34 -30.80
N VAL A 159 -27.32 -14.49 -31.96
CA VAL A 159 -27.64 -13.39 -32.88
C VAL A 159 -29.14 -13.34 -33.09
N LEU A 160 -29.72 -12.15 -32.96
CA LEU A 160 -31.16 -11.91 -33.04
C LEU A 160 -31.47 -10.95 -34.18
N GLU A 161 -32.43 -11.33 -35.03
CA GLU A 161 -32.98 -10.47 -36.08
C GLU A 161 -34.08 -9.56 -35.52
N PRO A 162 -34.28 -8.34 -36.06
CA PRO A 162 -35.26 -7.37 -35.54
C PRO A 162 -36.66 -7.92 -35.35
N GLY A 163 -37.17 -8.74 -36.28
CA GLY A 163 -38.44 -9.45 -36.14
C GLY A 163 -39.67 -8.56 -35.90
N CYS A 164 -39.61 -7.26 -36.23
CA CYS A 164 -40.67 -6.30 -35.96
C CYS A 164 -40.71 -5.17 -37.02
N SER A 165 -41.75 -4.33 -36.97
CA SER A 165 -41.96 -3.21 -37.90
C SER A 165 -41.39 -1.87 -37.44
N LEU A 166 -40.67 -1.82 -36.31
CA LEU A 166 -40.12 -0.58 -35.78
C LEU A 166 -38.93 -0.07 -36.63
N PRO A 167 -38.93 1.20 -37.07
CA PRO A 167 -37.87 1.74 -37.94
C PRO A 167 -36.47 1.68 -37.32
N GLY A 168 -36.37 1.82 -36.00
CA GLY A 168 -35.11 1.76 -35.25
C GLY A 168 -34.43 0.39 -35.39
N PRO A 169 -35.06 -0.68 -34.85
CA PRO A 169 -34.59 -2.06 -35.00
C PRO A 169 -34.39 -2.52 -36.44
N GLN A 170 -35.31 -2.20 -37.36
CA GLN A 170 -35.16 -2.63 -38.77
C GLN A 170 -33.90 -2.07 -39.43
N ALA A 171 -33.59 -0.80 -39.17
CA ALA A 171 -32.41 -0.16 -39.74
C ALA A 171 -31.11 -0.54 -39.02
N ALA A 172 -31.20 -1.04 -37.79
CA ALA A 172 -30.06 -1.58 -37.07
C ALA A 172 -29.65 -2.96 -37.59
N GLY A 173 -30.60 -3.76 -38.07
CA GLY A 173 -30.36 -5.14 -38.50
C GLY A 173 -30.10 -6.04 -37.29
N ALA A 174 -29.38 -7.15 -37.50
CA ALA A 174 -29.13 -8.12 -36.44
C ALA A 174 -28.35 -7.53 -35.26
N VAL A 175 -28.57 -8.04 -34.05
CA VAL A 175 -27.83 -7.67 -32.83
C VAL A 175 -27.41 -8.91 -32.05
N SER A 176 -26.45 -8.77 -31.16
CA SER A 176 -26.06 -9.85 -30.25
C SER A 176 -27.13 -10.00 -29.16
N GLY A 177 -27.57 -11.23 -28.95
CA GLY A 177 -28.46 -11.61 -27.86
C GLY A 177 -27.70 -12.04 -26.59
N GLU A 178 -26.37 -12.13 -26.62
CA GLU A 178 -25.58 -12.64 -25.50
C GLU A 178 -25.87 -11.89 -24.19
N SER A 179 -26.10 -12.66 -23.12
CA SER A 179 -26.41 -12.15 -21.77
C SER A 179 -27.59 -11.16 -21.72
N GLY A 180 -28.47 -11.18 -22.73
CA GLY A 180 -29.63 -10.31 -22.82
C GLY A 180 -30.83 -10.82 -22.03
N PHE A 181 -31.63 -9.89 -21.51
CA PHE A 181 -32.94 -10.19 -20.94
C PHE A 181 -34.05 -10.02 -21.97
N LEU A 182 -35.07 -10.88 -21.90
CA LEU A 182 -36.24 -10.83 -22.78
C LEU A 182 -37.42 -10.20 -22.06
N TYR A 183 -38.16 -9.37 -22.79
CA TYR A 183 -39.34 -8.68 -22.31
C TYR A 183 -40.53 -8.92 -23.23
N ASP A 184 -41.69 -9.06 -22.62
CA ASP A 184 -42.98 -9.19 -23.29
C ASP A 184 -43.87 -7.99 -22.97
N GLY A 185 -44.67 -7.55 -23.93
CA GLY A 185 -45.53 -6.37 -23.82
C GLY A 185 -45.26 -5.33 -24.90
N GLY A 186 -46.35 -4.72 -25.39
CA GLY A 186 -46.29 -3.73 -26.47
C GLY A 186 -45.75 -4.31 -27.78
N THR A 187 -44.86 -3.57 -28.45
CA THR A 187 -44.16 -4.06 -29.65
C THR A 187 -42.80 -4.61 -29.28
N THR A 188 -42.60 -5.92 -29.46
CA THR A 188 -41.34 -6.62 -29.17
C THR A 188 -40.53 -6.89 -30.44
N CYS A 189 -39.22 -6.69 -30.35
CA CYS A 189 -38.23 -6.91 -31.41
C CYS A 189 -37.09 -7.78 -30.88
N TYR A 190 -36.32 -8.40 -31.79
CA TYR A 190 -35.19 -9.27 -31.44
C TYR A 190 -35.64 -10.45 -30.57
N ARG A 191 -36.55 -11.25 -31.12
CA ARG A 191 -37.13 -12.42 -30.46
C ARG A 191 -36.36 -13.68 -30.84
N PRO A 192 -35.87 -14.48 -29.89
CA PRO A 192 -35.33 -15.79 -30.20
C PRO A 192 -36.43 -16.73 -30.69
N ASP A 193 -36.03 -17.77 -31.39
CA ASP A 193 -36.97 -18.74 -31.96
C ASP A 193 -37.83 -19.38 -30.86
N GLY A 194 -39.15 -19.42 -31.09
CA GLY A 194 -40.12 -19.96 -30.15
C GLY A 194 -40.51 -19.04 -28.98
N SER A 195 -40.00 -17.80 -28.92
CA SER A 195 -40.37 -16.80 -27.91
C SER A 195 -41.27 -15.70 -28.47
N SER A 196 -42.29 -15.29 -27.72
CA SER A 196 -43.04 -14.04 -27.95
C SER A 196 -42.34 -12.80 -27.37
N ALA A 197 -41.41 -13.01 -26.43
CA ALA A 197 -40.64 -11.97 -25.78
C ALA A 197 -39.35 -11.67 -26.56
N GLY A 198 -38.94 -10.40 -26.55
CA GLY A 198 -37.79 -9.88 -27.31
C GLY A 198 -36.82 -9.08 -26.46
N LEU A 199 -35.61 -8.89 -26.99
CA LEU A 199 -34.57 -8.06 -26.34
C LEU A 199 -35.01 -6.59 -26.23
N VAL A 200 -35.80 -6.11 -27.19
CA VAL A 200 -36.36 -4.75 -27.17
C VAL A 200 -37.87 -4.82 -27.07
N ALA A 201 -38.44 -4.09 -26.11
CA ALA A 201 -39.89 -3.95 -25.96
C ALA A 201 -40.26 -2.47 -25.89
N VAL A 202 -41.21 -2.05 -26.73
CA VAL A 202 -41.71 -0.67 -26.75
C VAL A 202 -43.14 -0.65 -26.26
N GLY A 203 -43.38 0.11 -25.20
CA GLY A 203 -44.68 0.21 -24.54
C GLY A 203 -45.74 0.83 -25.45
N ASN A 204 -47.01 0.57 -25.11
CA ASN A 204 -48.15 1.13 -25.83
C ASN A 204 -48.12 2.66 -25.72
N GLY A 205 -47.93 3.35 -26.85
CA GLY A 205 -47.72 4.80 -26.92
C GLY A 205 -46.29 5.24 -27.23
N GLY A 206 -45.33 4.31 -27.38
CA GLY A 206 -43.97 4.60 -27.87
C GLY A 206 -43.06 5.40 -26.92
N ARG A 207 -43.59 5.83 -25.78
CA ARG A 207 -42.86 6.63 -24.79
C ARG A 207 -41.82 5.83 -24.01
N LEU A 208 -42.14 4.59 -23.64
CA LEU A 208 -41.22 3.70 -22.93
C LEU A 208 -40.59 2.72 -23.91
N THR A 209 -39.26 2.67 -23.92
CA THR A 209 -38.48 1.63 -24.62
C THR A 209 -37.64 0.88 -23.60
N VAL A 210 -37.77 -0.43 -23.57
CA VAL A 210 -36.95 -1.33 -22.76
C VAL A 210 -35.93 -1.99 -23.66
N VAL A 211 -34.66 -1.97 -23.27
CA VAL A 211 -33.56 -2.64 -23.97
C VAL A 211 -32.90 -3.61 -23.01
N GLY A 212 -32.96 -4.90 -23.31
CA GLY A 212 -32.56 -5.95 -22.39
C GLY A 212 -31.08 -6.25 -22.29
N SER A 213 -30.23 -5.54 -23.03
CA SER A 213 -28.78 -5.73 -22.98
C SER A 213 -28.05 -4.40 -22.90
N THR A 214 -27.07 -4.32 -21.99
CA THR A 214 -26.11 -3.22 -21.91
C THR A 214 -25.10 -3.26 -23.06
N ALA A 215 -24.90 -4.41 -23.73
CA ALA A 215 -23.95 -4.57 -24.82
C ALA A 215 -24.26 -3.66 -26.03
N VAL A 216 -25.54 -3.28 -26.20
CA VAL A 216 -25.97 -2.33 -27.24
C VAL A 216 -25.32 -0.96 -27.06
N PHE A 217 -24.99 -0.57 -25.83
CA PHE A 217 -24.45 0.74 -25.49
C PHE A 217 -22.98 0.70 -25.04
N SER A 218 -22.44 -0.49 -24.79
CA SER A 218 -21.09 -0.64 -24.22
C SER A 218 -19.99 -0.43 -25.25
N ASN A 219 -18.89 0.20 -24.84
CA ASN A 219 -17.76 0.51 -25.71
C ASN A 219 -17.19 -0.74 -26.39
N GLY A 220 -17.15 -1.87 -25.68
CA GLY A 220 -16.54 -3.11 -26.16
C GLY A 220 -17.39 -3.90 -27.16
N GLN A 221 -18.67 -3.56 -27.32
CA GLN A 221 -19.60 -4.26 -28.24
C GLN A 221 -20.34 -3.31 -29.17
N LEU A 222 -20.05 -2.01 -29.14
CA LEU A 222 -20.78 -1.01 -29.92
C LEU A 222 -20.63 -1.22 -31.44
N ASP A 223 -19.45 -1.65 -31.89
CA ASP A 223 -19.13 -1.93 -33.29
C ASP A 223 -19.53 -3.35 -33.72
N SER A 224 -20.10 -4.14 -32.81
CA SER A 224 -20.61 -5.48 -33.10
C SER A 224 -22.01 -5.40 -33.71
N LEU A 225 -22.18 -6.03 -34.87
CA LEU A 225 -23.47 -6.16 -35.56
C LEU A 225 -24.19 -4.79 -35.68
N GLY A 226 -25.47 -4.73 -35.32
CA GLY A 226 -26.31 -3.53 -35.35
C GLY A 226 -26.31 -2.69 -34.08
N HIS A 227 -25.44 -2.94 -33.09
CA HIS A 227 -25.52 -2.27 -31.78
C HIS A 227 -25.43 -0.75 -31.86
N ALA A 228 -24.43 -0.20 -32.55
CA ALA A 228 -24.31 1.25 -32.76
C ALA A 228 -25.56 1.86 -33.40
N ALA A 229 -26.07 1.22 -34.45
CA ALA A 229 -27.25 1.70 -35.16
C ALA A 229 -28.50 1.65 -34.27
N LEU A 230 -28.67 0.59 -33.47
CA LEU A 230 -29.75 0.47 -32.51
C LEU A 230 -29.63 1.53 -31.42
N ALA A 231 -28.45 1.74 -30.85
CA ALA A 231 -28.21 2.72 -29.80
C ALA A 231 -28.49 4.15 -30.28
N ILE A 232 -27.96 4.53 -31.44
CA ILE A 232 -28.16 5.87 -32.03
C ILE A 232 -29.63 6.09 -32.40
N ARG A 233 -30.32 5.10 -32.97
CA ARG A 233 -31.74 5.24 -33.31
C ARG A 233 -32.65 5.21 -32.09
N THR A 234 -32.21 4.57 -31.00
CA THR A 234 -32.93 4.54 -29.74
C THR A 234 -32.70 5.82 -28.93
N LEU A 235 -31.56 6.49 -29.02
CA LEU A 235 -31.26 7.66 -28.16
C LEU A 235 -31.22 8.99 -28.92
N GLY A 236 -30.88 8.96 -30.21
CA GLY A 236 -30.74 10.14 -31.07
C GLY A 236 -32.02 10.87 -31.54
N PRO A 237 -33.25 10.35 -31.39
CA PRO A 237 -34.44 11.12 -31.79
C PRO A 237 -34.66 12.43 -31.01
N SER A 238 -34.11 12.56 -29.80
CA SER A 238 -34.24 13.77 -28.98
C SER A 238 -32.91 14.54 -28.96
N PRO A 239 -32.94 15.89 -29.00
CA PRO A 239 -31.74 16.71 -28.89
C PRO A 239 -31.16 16.68 -27.46
N ASP A 240 -32.00 16.52 -26.44
CA ASP A 240 -31.57 16.47 -25.03
C ASP A 240 -31.67 15.04 -24.50
N LEU A 241 -30.56 14.47 -24.05
CA LEU A 241 -30.48 13.13 -23.46
C LEU A 241 -29.96 13.23 -22.02
N VAL A 242 -30.80 12.89 -21.07
CA VAL A 242 -30.40 12.74 -19.66
C VAL A 242 -29.96 11.30 -19.44
N TRP A 243 -28.68 11.10 -19.18
CA TRP A 243 -28.08 9.82 -18.89
C TRP A 243 -28.01 9.64 -17.38
N TYR A 244 -28.80 8.73 -16.83
CA TYR A 244 -28.92 8.55 -15.38
C TYR A 244 -28.63 7.12 -14.95
N ILE A 245 -27.62 6.99 -14.09
CA ILE A 245 -27.21 5.75 -13.45
C ILE A 245 -27.31 5.97 -11.94
N PRO A 246 -28.37 5.47 -11.29
CA PRO A 246 -28.53 5.63 -9.85
C PRO A 246 -27.36 5.03 -9.07
N ALA A 247 -26.97 5.70 -7.99
CA ALA A 247 -25.91 5.27 -7.09
C ALA A 247 -26.44 5.08 -5.66
N LEU A 248 -25.57 4.64 -4.76
CA LEU A 248 -25.92 4.41 -3.35
C LEU A 248 -26.48 5.67 -2.66
N GLU A 249 -26.06 6.85 -3.11
CA GLU A 249 -26.53 8.16 -2.62
C GLU A 249 -28.00 8.44 -2.98
N ASP A 250 -28.54 7.75 -3.99
CA ASP A 250 -29.93 7.86 -4.43
C ASP A 250 -30.89 6.97 -3.65
N LEU A 251 -30.38 6.16 -2.71
CA LEU A 251 -31.24 5.41 -1.80
C LEU A 251 -32.02 6.39 -0.91
N ASP A 252 -33.33 6.16 -0.81
CA ASP A 252 -34.15 6.84 0.18
C ASP A 252 -33.89 6.23 1.56
N THR A 253 -32.77 6.63 2.18
CA THR A 253 -32.62 6.46 3.63
C THR A 253 -33.54 7.48 4.28
N GLY A 254 -34.79 7.09 4.56
CA GLY A 254 -35.82 7.94 5.17
C GLY A 254 -35.47 8.45 6.58
N GLY A 255 -34.41 9.25 6.70
CA GLY A 255 -33.72 9.62 7.93
C GLY A 255 -32.22 9.34 7.82
N SER A 256 -31.43 10.21 8.46
CA SER A 256 -29.95 10.25 8.49
C SER A 256 -29.27 8.92 8.17
N PRO A 257 -28.21 8.91 7.33
CA PRO A 257 -27.48 7.69 7.00
C PRO A 257 -27.14 6.96 8.29
N ALA A 258 -27.64 5.73 8.43
CA ALA A 258 -27.36 4.90 9.59
C ALA A 258 -25.84 4.90 9.76
N SER A 259 -25.40 5.50 10.87
CA SER A 259 -23.97 5.57 11.16
C SER A 259 -23.47 4.13 11.29
N LEU A 260 -22.17 3.90 11.07
CA LEU A 260 -21.60 2.57 11.30
C LEU A 260 -21.89 2.06 12.73
N ASP A 261 -22.19 2.97 13.67
CA ASP A 261 -22.63 2.69 15.04
C ASP A 261 -24.07 2.14 15.12
N ASP A 262 -24.97 2.55 14.21
CA ASP A 262 -26.36 2.06 14.15
C ASP A 262 -26.48 0.67 13.52
N LEU A 263 -25.54 0.32 12.62
CA LEU A 263 -25.45 -0.99 11.99
C LEU A 263 -24.65 -2.01 12.80
N ALA A 264 -23.80 -1.54 13.72
CA ALA A 264 -22.99 -2.40 14.54
C ALA A 264 -23.82 -2.98 15.70
N PRO A 265 -23.73 -4.30 15.98
CA PRO A 265 -24.31 -4.85 17.20
C PRO A 265 -23.75 -4.16 18.45
N ASP A 266 -24.57 -4.01 19.50
CA ASP A 266 -24.20 -3.32 20.75
C ASP A 266 -22.87 -3.78 21.39
N TRP A 267 -22.40 -4.99 21.08
CA TRP A 267 -21.14 -5.50 21.62
C TRP A 267 -19.89 -4.83 21.01
N VAL A 268 -19.99 -4.23 19.82
CA VAL A 268 -18.87 -3.62 19.08
C VAL A 268 -18.30 -2.40 19.83
N ARG A 269 -19.13 -1.67 20.58
CA ARG A 269 -18.68 -0.56 21.43
C ARG A 269 -17.64 -0.97 22.48
N PHE A 270 -17.58 -2.25 22.83
CA PHE A 270 -16.61 -2.79 23.78
C PHE A 270 -15.28 -3.16 23.13
N LEU A 271 -15.20 -3.22 21.79
CA LEU A 271 -14.00 -3.64 21.07
C LEU A 271 -12.85 -2.64 21.27
N GLY A 272 -13.13 -1.34 21.21
CA GLY A 272 -12.13 -0.28 21.42
C GLY A 272 -11.46 -0.35 22.80
N PRO A 273 -12.22 -0.33 23.91
CA PRO A 273 -11.68 -0.54 25.25
C PRO A 273 -10.90 -1.86 25.41
N TRP A 274 -11.35 -2.95 24.78
CA TRP A 274 -10.63 -4.22 24.79
C TRP A 274 -9.28 -4.10 24.07
N LEU A 275 -9.24 -3.49 22.88
CA LEU A 275 -7.99 -3.28 22.16
C LEU A 275 -6.99 -2.43 22.95
N VAL A 276 -7.47 -1.41 23.66
CA VAL A 276 -6.63 -0.62 24.59
C VAL A 276 -6.10 -1.50 25.73
N LEU A 277 -6.95 -2.35 26.32
CA LEU A 277 -6.52 -3.26 27.40
C LEU A 277 -5.47 -4.27 26.91
N VAL A 278 -5.66 -4.85 25.72
CA VAL A 278 -4.67 -5.74 25.09
C VAL A 278 -3.37 -4.99 24.82
N ALA A 279 -3.44 -3.77 24.29
CA ALA A 279 -2.26 -2.95 24.03
C ALA A 279 -1.49 -2.63 25.31
N LEU A 280 -2.19 -2.26 26.39
CA LEU A 280 -1.58 -2.03 27.71
C LEU A 280 -0.96 -3.30 28.29
N ALA A 281 -1.65 -4.45 28.16
CA ALA A 281 -1.11 -5.75 28.59
C ALA A 281 0.15 -6.12 27.79
N ALA A 282 0.16 -5.88 26.48
CA ALA A 282 1.32 -6.10 25.62
C ALA A 282 2.48 -5.16 25.97
N MET A 283 2.21 -3.88 26.23
CA MET A 283 3.21 -2.92 26.71
C MET A 283 3.78 -3.33 28.07
N ALA A 284 2.94 -3.80 28.99
CA ALA A 284 3.38 -4.30 30.28
C ALA A 284 4.24 -5.58 30.12
N TRP A 285 3.80 -6.52 29.30
CA TRP A 285 4.53 -7.76 29.02
C TRP A 285 5.90 -7.49 28.38
N ARG A 286 5.95 -6.61 27.38
CA ARG A 286 7.17 -6.30 26.63
C ARG A 286 8.07 -5.27 27.31
N GLY A 287 7.49 -4.44 28.19
CA GLY A 287 8.18 -3.50 29.07
C GLY A 287 8.76 -4.14 30.33
N ARG A 288 8.32 -5.34 30.70
CA ARG A 288 8.98 -6.15 31.73
C ARG A 288 10.36 -6.55 31.23
N ARG A 289 11.37 -5.76 31.59
CA ARG A 289 12.77 -6.19 31.55
C ARG A 289 12.87 -7.41 32.46
N LEU A 290 12.97 -8.59 31.86
CA LEU A 290 13.51 -9.75 32.58
C LEU A 290 14.90 -9.28 33.06
N GLY A 291 15.06 -9.15 34.37
CA GLY A 291 16.31 -8.74 34.99
C GLY A 291 17.45 -9.67 34.57
N PRO A 292 18.71 -9.35 34.95
CA PRO A 292 19.85 -10.18 34.59
C PRO A 292 19.54 -11.65 34.90
N LEU A 293 19.75 -12.51 33.89
CA LEU A 293 19.53 -13.94 34.04
C LEU A 293 20.26 -14.38 35.31
N VAL A 294 19.51 -15.05 36.18
CA VAL A 294 19.92 -15.69 37.43
C VAL A 294 21.43 -15.90 37.49
N PHE A 295 22.09 -15.29 38.49
CA PHE A 295 23.44 -15.71 38.86
C PHE A 295 23.33 -17.13 39.36
N GLU A 296 23.66 -18.09 38.50
CA GLU A 296 23.83 -19.47 38.90
C GLU A 296 24.99 -19.49 39.91
N PRO A 297 24.75 -19.87 41.18
CA PRO A 297 25.80 -19.91 42.17
C PRO A 297 26.82 -20.96 41.72
N LEU A 298 28.00 -20.51 41.31
CA LEU A 298 29.10 -21.42 41.01
C LEU A 298 29.37 -22.24 42.28
N PRO A 299 29.28 -23.58 42.22
CA PRO A 299 29.24 -24.43 43.41
C PRO A 299 30.54 -24.48 44.22
N VAL A 300 31.60 -23.79 43.78
CA VAL A 300 32.90 -23.77 44.47
C VAL A 300 33.54 -22.38 44.36
N VAL A 301 33.81 -21.76 45.51
CA VAL A 301 34.68 -20.57 45.59
C VAL A 301 36.12 -21.04 45.43
N VAL A 302 36.61 -21.10 44.19
CA VAL A 302 38.02 -21.38 43.90
C VAL A 302 38.81 -20.12 44.20
N LYS A 303 39.93 -20.25 44.93
CA LYS A 303 40.81 -19.09 45.18
C LYS A 303 41.33 -18.58 43.84
N ALA A 304 41.34 -17.25 43.64
CA ALA A 304 41.77 -16.64 42.38
C ALA A 304 43.18 -17.10 41.93
N ALA A 305 44.06 -17.42 42.90
CA ALA A 305 45.38 -17.98 42.64
C ALA A 305 45.33 -19.38 41.97
N GLU A 306 44.42 -20.26 42.41
CA GLU A 306 44.28 -21.62 41.86
C GLU A 306 43.71 -21.59 40.43
N THR A 307 42.78 -20.68 40.14
CA THR A 307 42.24 -20.50 38.79
C THR A 307 43.28 -19.90 37.83
N ALA A 308 44.11 -18.98 38.33
CA ALA A 308 45.20 -18.40 37.55
C ALA A 308 46.28 -19.45 37.24
N GLU A 309 46.67 -20.26 38.22
CA GLU A 309 47.64 -21.34 38.03
C GLU A 309 47.09 -22.42 37.09
N GLY A 310 45.83 -22.83 37.26
CA GLY A 310 45.17 -23.79 36.36
C GLY A 310 45.13 -23.31 34.91
N ARG A 311 44.77 -22.04 34.66
CA ARG A 311 44.80 -21.46 33.31
C ARG A 311 46.22 -21.35 32.75
N ALA A 312 47.20 -21.00 33.59
CA ALA A 312 48.60 -20.92 33.16
C ALA A 312 49.12 -22.30 32.71
N ARG A 313 48.83 -23.36 33.48
CA ARG A 313 49.17 -24.74 33.10
C ARG A 313 48.49 -25.17 31.81
N LEU A 314 47.21 -24.86 31.61
CA LEU A 314 46.51 -25.15 30.36
C LEU A 314 47.12 -24.44 29.14
N TYR A 315 47.56 -23.17 29.28
CA TYR A 315 48.26 -22.46 28.21
C TYR A 315 49.65 -23.04 27.94
N GLN A 316 50.34 -23.53 28.97
CA GLN A 316 51.62 -24.21 28.84
C GLN A 316 51.48 -25.57 28.15
N ASP A 317 50.55 -26.41 28.59
CA ASP A 317 50.29 -27.75 28.03
C ASP A 317 49.89 -27.68 26.54
N SER A 318 49.14 -26.65 26.17
CA SER A 318 48.73 -26.40 24.78
C SER A 318 49.73 -25.58 23.95
N ARG A 319 50.88 -25.18 24.54
CA ARG A 319 51.89 -24.29 23.92
C ARG A 319 51.29 -23.02 23.31
N ALA A 320 50.27 -22.46 23.95
CA ALA A 320 49.50 -21.31 23.45
C ALA A 320 50.17 -19.96 23.81
N VAL A 321 51.40 -19.76 23.31
CA VAL A 321 52.24 -18.57 23.61
C VAL A 321 51.56 -17.26 23.21
N ASP A 322 50.94 -17.21 22.03
CA ASP A 322 50.24 -16.01 21.53
C ASP A 322 49.03 -15.63 22.40
N GLN A 323 48.24 -16.63 22.83
CA GLN A 323 47.07 -16.41 23.67
C GLN A 323 47.46 -15.92 25.08
N ALA A 324 48.52 -16.50 25.65
CA ALA A 324 49.07 -16.06 26.93
C ALA A 324 49.60 -14.62 26.84
N ARG A 325 50.29 -14.28 25.75
CA ARG A 325 50.79 -12.93 25.46
C ARG A 325 49.66 -11.91 25.34
N ASP A 326 48.60 -12.21 24.60
CA ASP A 326 47.46 -11.30 24.42
C ASP A 326 46.73 -11.04 25.74
N ASN A 327 46.56 -12.08 26.57
CA ASN A 327 45.96 -11.96 27.90
C ASN A 327 46.83 -11.10 28.84
N LEU A 328 48.15 -11.31 28.85
CA LEU A 328 49.09 -10.50 29.65
C LEU A 328 49.09 -9.03 29.21
N ARG A 329 49.14 -8.78 27.90
CA ARG A 329 49.09 -7.43 27.32
C ARG A 329 47.78 -6.71 27.66
N ALA A 330 46.64 -7.38 27.49
CA ALA A 330 45.34 -6.83 27.80
C ALA A 330 45.23 -6.49 29.30
N GLY A 331 45.68 -7.40 30.18
CA GLY A 331 45.72 -7.18 31.62
C GLY A 331 46.59 -5.99 32.02
N ALA A 332 47.78 -5.86 31.43
CA ALA A 332 48.69 -4.75 31.69
C ALA A 332 48.09 -3.41 31.25
N LEU A 333 47.52 -3.33 30.05
CA LEU A 333 46.87 -2.11 29.56
C LEU A 333 45.67 -1.70 30.41
N VAL A 334 44.86 -2.65 30.89
CA VAL A 334 43.74 -2.37 31.79
C VAL A 334 44.25 -1.78 33.11
N ARG A 335 45.28 -2.37 33.73
CA ARG A 335 45.84 -1.87 34.98
C ARG A 335 46.50 -0.50 34.82
N LEU A 336 47.25 -0.29 33.74
CA LEU A 336 47.86 1.00 33.41
C LEU A 336 46.78 2.07 33.17
N SER A 337 45.73 1.75 32.40
CA SER A 337 44.62 2.69 32.14
C SER A 337 43.87 3.10 33.42
N GLY A 338 43.71 2.16 34.35
CA GLY A 338 43.09 2.42 35.65
C GLY A 338 43.94 3.35 36.51
N HIS A 339 45.25 3.15 36.54
CA HIS A 339 46.17 3.99 37.33
C HIS A 339 46.37 5.39 36.72
N LEU A 340 46.53 5.46 35.39
CA LEU A 340 46.72 6.71 34.65
C LEU A 340 45.39 7.48 34.39
N ARG A 341 44.25 6.90 34.76
CA ARG A 341 42.89 7.48 34.63
C ARG A 341 42.55 7.93 33.21
N THR A 342 42.97 7.18 32.19
CA THR A 342 42.81 7.53 30.76
C THR A 342 41.35 7.45 30.25
N GLY A 343 40.43 6.92 31.05
CA GLY A 343 39.00 6.84 30.74
C GLY A 343 38.58 5.56 29.98
N PRO A 344 37.27 5.22 29.96
CA PRO A 344 36.75 3.92 29.48
C PRO A 344 36.80 3.73 27.95
N GLY A 345 37.24 4.74 27.19
CA GLY A 345 37.39 4.69 25.73
C GLY A 345 38.82 4.80 25.23
N ALA A 346 39.81 4.78 26.14
CA ALA A 346 41.21 4.94 25.80
C ALA A 346 41.71 3.77 24.93
N THR A 347 42.35 4.12 23.82
CA THR A 347 43.05 3.15 22.95
C THR A 347 44.37 2.73 23.58
N ALA A 348 44.90 1.57 23.17
CA ALA A 348 46.18 1.07 23.68
C ALA A 348 47.31 2.10 23.49
N ASP A 349 47.35 2.78 22.34
CA ASP A 349 48.38 3.81 22.08
C ASP A 349 48.27 5.00 23.03
N GLN A 350 47.06 5.46 23.35
CA GLN A 350 46.85 6.54 24.31
C GLN A 350 47.31 6.18 25.73
N VAL A 351 47.16 4.90 26.13
CA VAL A 351 47.67 4.41 27.43
C VAL A 351 49.20 4.36 27.43
N ILE A 352 49.81 3.94 26.31
CA ILE A 352 51.28 3.90 26.14
C ILE A 352 51.86 5.32 26.17
N ASP A 353 51.23 6.27 25.46
CA ASP A 353 51.65 7.66 25.42
C ASP A 353 51.58 8.32 26.81
N ALA A 354 50.50 8.05 27.56
CA ALA A 354 50.35 8.51 28.94
C ALA A 354 51.40 7.92 29.88
N ALA A 355 51.70 6.63 29.76
CA ALA A 355 52.73 5.96 30.56
C ALA A 355 54.14 6.49 30.27
N ALA A 356 54.45 6.73 28.98
CA ALA A 356 55.72 7.30 28.57
C ALA A 356 55.91 8.74 29.09
N GLY A 357 54.84 9.55 29.04
CA GLY A 357 54.83 10.90 29.59
C GLY A 357 55.08 10.94 31.11
N LEU A 358 54.52 9.99 31.85
CA LEU A 358 54.73 9.89 33.31
C LEU A 358 56.16 9.46 33.67
N LEU A 359 56.73 8.51 32.93
CA LEU A 359 58.05 7.94 33.22
C LEU A 359 59.22 8.75 32.65
N GLY A 360 58.96 9.67 31.71
CA GLY A 360 60.00 10.38 30.97
C GLY A 360 60.81 9.47 30.02
N LYS A 361 60.24 8.32 29.63
CA LYS A 361 60.86 7.36 28.70
C LYS A 361 60.37 7.63 27.26
N PRO A 362 61.17 7.28 26.23
CA PRO A 362 60.74 7.44 24.85
C PRO A 362 59.55 6.52 24.52
N VAL A 363 58.47 7.09 23.95
CA VAL A 363 57.23 6.37 23.58
C VAL A 363 57.51 5.16 22.70
N ARG A 364 58.50 5.25 21.80
CA ARG A 364 58.89 4.16 20.89
C ARG A 364 59.34 2.91 21.65
N GLU A 365 60.16 3.08 22.68
CA GLU A 365 60.68 1.97 23.49
C GLU A 365 59.54 1.27 24.24
N LEU A 366 58.61 2.05 24.80
CA LEU A 366 57.45 1.51 25.51
C LEU A 366 56.47 0.79 24.57
N ARG A 367 56.29 1.33 23.35
CA ARG A 367 55.46 0.74 22.31
C ARG A 367 56.07 -0.56 21.77
N GLU A 368 57.38 -0.61 21.60
CA GLU A 368 58.12 -1.82 21.21
C GLU A 368 57.99 -2.90 22.30
N LEU A 369 58.19 -2.54 23.57
CA LEU A 369 58.04 -3.45 24.69
C LEU A 369 56.61 -4.00 24.81
N ILE A 370 55.58 -3.14 24.82
CA ILE A 370 54.18 -3.59 25.04
C ILE A 370 53.63 -4.40 23.86
N ASN A 371 54.11 -4.16 22.64
CA ASN A 371 53.62 -4.85 21.44
C ASN A 371 54.50 -6.02 20.97
N GLU A 372 55.55 -6.36 21.71
CA GLU A 372 56.42 -7.47 21.39
C GLU A 372 55.63 -8.79 21.21
N ARG A 373 56.14 -9.67 20.33
CA ARG A 373 55.65 -11.03 20.13
C ARG A 373 56.74 -12.02 20.53
N PRO A 374 56.75 -12.51 21.78
CA PRO A 374 57.65 -13.57 22.21
C PRO A 374 57.42 -14.84 21.38
N GLY A 375 58.44 -15.31 20.67
CA GLY A 375 58.37 -16.56 19.88
C GLY A 375 58.61 -17.83 20.68
N THR A 376 59.00 -17.72 21.96
CA THR A 376 59.32 -18.86 22.85
C THR A 376 58.75 -18.62 24.25
N GLU A 377 58.46 -19.70 24.97
CA GLU A 377 57.97 -19.65 26.37
C GLU A 377 58.97 -18.94 27.29
N ALA A 378 60.27 -19.18 27.12
CA ALA A 378 61.31 -18.51 27.89
C ALA A 378 61.31 -16.98 27.67
N ARG A 379 61.12 -16.52 26.43
CA ARG A 379 61.00 -15.09 26.13
C ARG A 379 59.70 -14.52 26.69
N LEU A 380 58.59 -15.27 26.65
CA LEU A 380 57.30 -14.84 27.21
C LEU A 380 57.41 -14.56 28.72
N VAL A 381 58.13 -15.42 29.46
CA VAL A 381 58.36 -15.22 30.90
C VAL A 381 59.28 -14.04 31.18
N ALA A 382 60.32 -13.83 30.36
CA ALA A 382 61.17 -12.64 30.48
C ALA A 382 60.37 -11.35 30.22
N TRP A 383 59.58 -11.34 29.15
CA TRP A 383 58.71 -10.23 28.77
C TRP A 383 57.63 -9.92 29.80
N SER A 384 57.03 -10.93 30.44
CA SER A 384 56.04 -10.70 31.50
C SER A 384 56.65 -10.02 32.74
N ARG A 385 57.92 -10.30 33.06
CA ARG A 385 58.67 -9.59 34.12
C ARG A 385 58.99 -8.15 33.74
N GLU A 386 59.31 -7.89 32.47
CA GLU A 386 59.52 -6.54 31.96
C GLU A 386 58.22 -5.72 32.04
N LEU A 387 57.07 -6.31 31.69
CA LEU A 387 55.75 -5.69 31.87
C LEU A 387 55.40 -5.41 33.34
N ASP A 388 55.66 -6.35 34.24
CA ASP A 388 55.43 -6.16 35.68
C ASP A 388 56.33 -5.06 36.26
N THR A 389 57.59 -4.99 35.80
CA THR A 389 58.53 -3.92 36.17
C THR A 389 58.02 -2.57 35.70
N LEU A 390 57.55 -2.48 34.45
CA LEU A 390 56.93 -1.27 33.92
C LEU A 390 55.71 -0.83 34.75
N GLU A 391 54.82 -1.77 35.10
CA GLU A 391 53.65 -1.46 35.94
C GLU A 391 54.05 -0.95 37.32
N LYS A 392 55.12 -1.50 37.92
CA LYS A 392 55.65 -1.05 39.22
C LYS A 392 56.26 0.34 39.13
N GLU A 393 57.04 0.63 38.09
CA GLU A 393 57.59 1.96 37.85
C GLU A 393 56.48 3.02 37.74
N VAL A 394 55.42 2.72 36.95
CA VAL A 394 54.27 3.60 36.79
C VAL A 394 53.53 3.84 38.11
N LYS A 395 53.34 2.79 38.92
CA LYS A 395 52.65 2.91 40.22
C LYS A 395 53.47 3.61 41.32
N SER A 396 54.79 3.66 41.16
CA SER A 396 55.71 4.25 42.15
C SER A 396 55.90 5.76 42.00
N ARG A 397 55.51 6.30 40.85
CA ARG A 397 55.48 7.74 40.52
C ARG A 397 54.15 8.34 40.94
#